data_AF-A0A947F6J9-F1
#
_entry.id   AF-A0A947F6J9-F1
#
_cell.length_a   1.000
_cell.length_b   1.000
_cell.length_c   1.000
_cell.angle_alpha   90.00
_cell.angle_beta   90.00
_cell.angle_gamma   90.00
#
_symmetry.space_group_name_H-M   'P 1'
#
loop_
_entity.id
_entity.type
_entity.pdbx_description
1 polymer ?
#
loop_
_entity_poly.entity_id
_entity_poly.type
_entity_poly.pdbx_seq_one_letter_code
_entity_poly.pdbx_strand_id
1 'polypeptide(L)' 'DRVKFVGYAFQIEMKFRSYLKKFKIEEISIIFTDREKGKSKMSSRIVWEAVFGVISMKLKSIFYKGAW' A
#
# COMPACT_ATOMS: atom_id res chain seq x y z
N ASP A 1 4.85 -1.39 -15.74
CA ASP A 1 3.68 -0.51 -15.87
C ASP A 1 2.37 -1.17 -15.39
N ARG A 2 2.29 -1.66 -14.14
CA ARG A 2 1.06 -2.23 -13.55
C ARG A 2 1.11 -2.14 -12.02
N VAL A 3 0.75 -1.00 -11.46
CA VAL A 3 0.38 -0.89 -10.04
C VAL A 3 -1.10 -1.26 -9.96
N LYS A 4 -1.47 -2.18 -9.06
CA LYS A 4 -2.83 -2.73 -8.97
C LYS A 4 -3.71 -1.97 -8.01
N PHE A 5 -3.12 -1.37 -6.98
CA PHE A 5 -3.84 -0.61 -5.98
C PHE A 5 -3.87 0.88 -6.30
N VAL A 6 -5.01 1.51 -6.04
CA VAL A 6 -5.24 2.96 -6.12
C VAL A 6 -5.62 3.50 -4.74
N GLY A 7 -5.41 4.80 -4.52
CA GLY A 7 -5.72 5.45 -3.23
C GLY A 7 -4.82 4.97 -2.09
N TYR A 8 -5.35 4.82 -0.88
CA TYR A 8 -4.55 4.46 0.31
C TYR A 8 -3.81 3.11 0.18
N ALA A 9 -4.39 2.14 -0.54
CA ALA A 9 -3.77 0.85 -0.75
C ALA A 9 -2.53 0.89 -1.67
N PHE A 10 -2.39 1.94 -2.48
CA PHE A 10 -1.22 2.17 -3.35
C PHE A 10 0.09 2.21 -2.55
N GLN A 11 0.09 2.96 -1.45
CA GLN A 11 1.28 3.12 -0.61
C GLN A 11 1.73 1.78 -0.01
N ILE A 12 0.77 0.93 0.36
CA ILE A 12 1.04 -0.41 0.89
C ILE A 12 1.66 -1.31 -0.18
N GLU A 13 1.13 -1.30 -1.42
CA GLU A 13 1.71 -2.05 -2.54
C GLU A 13 3.15 -1.62 -2.80
N MET A 14 3.39 -0.31 -2.89
CA MET A 14 4.70 0.23 -3.22
C MET A 14 5.73 -0.09 -2.13
N LYS A 15 5.36 0.02 -0.84
CA LYS A 15 6.24 -0.39 0.28
C LYS A 15 6.54 -1.88 0.21
N PHE A 16 5.53 -2.72 -0.02
CA PHE A 16 5.71 -4.18 -0.10
C PHE A 16 6.57 -4.62 -1.28
N ARG A 17 6.37 -4.05 -2.47
CA ARG A 17 7.19 -4.36 -3.65
C ARG A 17 8.64 -3.92 -3.46
N SER A 18 8.86 -2.76 -2.86
CA SER A 18 10.21 -2.27 -2.54
C SER A 18 10.92 -3.19 -1.54
N TYR A 19 10.17 -3.69 -0.55
CA TYR A 19 10.66 -4.70 0.39
C TYR A 19 11.03 -6.02 -0.30
N LEU A 20 10.17 -6.56 -1.18
CA LEU A 20 10.47 -7.78 -1.93
C LEU A 20 11.69 -7.66 -2.83
N LYS A 21 11.93 -6.47 -3.39
CA LYS A 21 13.10 -6.17 -4.22
C LYS A 21 14.37 -5.88 -3.42
N LYS A 22 14.32 -6.00 -2.08
CA LYS A 22 15.44 -5.75 -1.16
C LYS A 22 16.06 -4.36 -1.31
N PHE A 23 15.25 -3.35 -1.64
CA PHE A 23 15.73 -1.98 -1.65
C PHE A 23 15.99 -1.47 -0.23
N LYS A 24 16.84 -0.44 -0.12
CA LYS A 24 17.04 0.30 1.13
C LYS A 24 15.77 1.10 1.41
N ILE A 25 15.13 0.86 2.55
CA ILE A 25 13.94 1.59 3.00
C ILE A 25 14.34 2.40 4.21
N GLU A 26 14.16 3.72 4.13
CA GLU A 26 14.38 4.65 5.23
C GLU A 26 13.08 5.39 5.51
N GLU A 27 12.80 5.66 6.78
CA GLU A 27 11.61 6.37 7.21
C GLU A 27 12.02 7.80 7.59
N ILE A 28 11.40 8.78 6.95
CA ILE A 28 11.64 10.21 7.18
C ILE A 28 10.40 10.78 7.83
N SER A 29 10.58 11.46 8.96
CA SER A 29 9.47 12.14 9.65
C SER A 29 8.99 13.32 8.79
N ILE A 30 7.68 13.36 8.56
CA ILE A 30 7.02 14.46 7.85
C ILE A 30 5.89 15.01 8.72
N ILE A 31 5.80 16.33 8.78
CA ILE A 31 4.71 17.02 9.46
C ILE A 31 3.65 17.31 8.41
N PHE A 32 2.47 16.72 8.56
CA PHE A 32 1.32 17.06 7.75
C PHE A 32 0.68 18.33 8.33
N THR A 33 0.96 19.49 7.75
CA THR A 33 0.20 20.71 8.04
C THR A 33 -1.23 20.55 7.54
N ASP A 34 -2.20 20.76 8.42
CA ASP A 34 -3.57 20.28 8.27
C ASP A 34 -4.36 20.95 7.13
N ARG A 35 -5.36 20.24 6.58
CA ARG A 35 -6.45 20.81 5.78
C ARG A 35 -7.65 20.96 6.70
N GLU A 36 -7.93 22.19 7.13
CA GLU A 36 -8.99 22.50 8.11
C GLU A 36 -10.44 22.20 7.66
N LYS A 37 -10.70 21.92 6.37
CA LYS A 37 -12.06 21.72 5.86
C LYS A 37 -12.17 20.58 4.85
N GLY A 38 -12.95 19.55 5.19
CA GLY A 38 -13.32 18.47 4.28
C GLY A 38 -13.94 17.26 4.99
N LYS A 39 -14.84 16.53 4.31
CA LYS A 39 -15.33 15.22 4.79
C LYS A 39 -14.24 14.16 4.63
N SER A 40 -14.19 13.21 5.55
CA SER A 40 -13.26 12.07 5.49
C SER A 40 -13.32 11.37 4.13
N LYS A 41 -12.15 11.13 3.54
CA LYS A 41 -11.99 10.31 2.33
C LYS A 41 -11.90 8.80 2.65
N MET A 42 -11.92 8.42 3.93
CA MET A 42 -11.90 7.03 4.36
C MET A 42 -13.32 6.48 4.51
N SER A 43 -13.54 5.28 4.00
CA SER A 43 -14.75 4.49 4.22
C SER A 43 -14.38 3.08 4.65
N SER A 44 -15.26 2.40 5.39
CA SER A 44 -15.03 1.02 5.82
C SER A 44 -14.78 0.07 4.65
N ARG A 45 -15.38 0.34 3.49
CA ARG A 45 -15.14 -0.41 2.25
C ARG A 45 -13.67 -0.34 1.80
N ILE A 46 -13.08 0.85 1.82
CA ILE A 46 -11.66 1.06 1.43
C ILE A 46 -10.73 0.28 2.38
N VAL A 47 -11.06 0.27 3.68
CA VAL A 47 -10.29 -0.48 4.68
C VAL A 47 -10.33 -1.98 4.39
N TRP A 48 -11.53 -2.54 4.17
CA TRP A 48 -11.67 -3.96 3.86
C TRP A 48 -10.98 -4.35 2.54
N GLU A 49 -11.10 -3.54 1.48
CA GLU A 49 -10.39 -3.75 0.22
C GLU A 49 -8.86 -3.78 0.41
N ALA A 50 -8.31 -2.89 1.25
CA ALA A 50 -6.90 -2.90 1.58
C ALA A 50 -6.47 -4.18 2.34
N VAL A 51 -7.25 -4.62 3.33
CA VAL A 51 -6.95 -5.83 4.11
C VAL A 51 -6.90 -7.07 3.22
N PHE A 52 -7.95 -7.33 2.43
CA PHE A 52 -7.96 -8.46 1.50
C PHE A 52 -6.87 -8.33 0.44
N GLY A 53 -6.62 -7.10 -0.04
CA GLY A 53 -5.56 -6.79 -0.98
C GLY A 53 -4.18 -7.23 -0.49
N VAL A 54 -3.83 -6.85 0.74
CA VAL A 54 -2.54 -7.19 1.38
C VAL A 54 -2.39 -8.70 1.58
N ILE A 55 -3.44 -9.39 2.05
CA ILE A 55 -3.42 -10.84 2.24
C ILE A 55 -3.17 -11.54 0.90
N SER A 56 -3.90 -11.15 -0.15
CA SER A 56 -3.73 -11.72 -1.49
C SER A 56 -2.33 -11.46 -2.06
N MET A 57 -1.75 -10.29 -1.78
CA MET A 57 -0.43 -9.88 -2.23
C MET A 57 0.67 -10.68 -1.52
N LYS A 58 0.54 -10.90 -0.20
CA LYS A 58 1.45 -11.74 0.58
C LYS A 58 1.43 -13.19 0.11
N LEU A 59 0.24 -13.76 -0.10
CA LEU A 59 0.10 -15.13 -0.60
C LEU A 59 0.75 -15.29 -1.97
N LYS A 60 0.43 -14.41 -2.92
CA LYS A 60 1.05 -14.48 -4.26
C LYS A 60 2.57 -14.28 -4.22
N SER A 61 3.11 -13.49 -3.29
CA SER A 61 4.56 -13.37 -3.12
C SER A 61 5.22 -14.67 -2.65
N ILE A 62 4.50 -15.48 -1.86
CA ILE A 62 4.99 -16.77 -1.35
C ILE A 62 4.89 -17.84 -2.45
N PHE A 63 3.77 -17.90 -3.16
CA PHE A 63 3.51 -18.92 -4.18
C PHE A 63 4.16 -18.62 -5.55
N TYR A 64 4.33 -17.35 -5.91
CA TYR A 64 4.88 -16.94 -7.21
C TYR A 64 6.11 -16.04 -7.02
N LYS A 65 7.25 -16.67 -6.75
CA LYS A 65 8.53 -16.01 -6.45
C LYS A 65 9.10 -15.15 -7.60
N GLY A 66 8.54 -15.23 -8.82
CA GLY A 66 9.07 -14.57 -10.03
C GLY A 66 8.15 -13.59 -10.77
N ALA A 67 6.97 -13.23 -10.22
CA ALA A 67 5.94 -12.49 -10.96
C ALA A 67 5.68 -11.03 -10.51
N TRP A 68 6.66 -10.34 -9.88
CA TRP A 68 6.46 -9.06 -9.17
C TRP A 68 7.42 -7.91 -9.52
#